data_AF-A0A0S9KER3-F1
#
_entry.id   AF-A0A0S9KER3-F1
#
_cell.length_a   1.000
_cell.length_b   1.000
_cell.length_c   1.000
_cell.angle_alpha   90.00
_cell.angle_beta   90.00
_cell.angle_gamma   90.00
#
_symmetry.space_group_name_H-M   'P 1'
#
loop_
_entity.id
_entity.type
_entity.pdbx_description
1 polymer ?
#
loop_
_entity_poly.entity_id
_entity_poly.type
_entity_poly.pdbx_seq_one_letter_code
_entity_poly.pdbx_strand_id
1 'polypeptide(L)'
;MAGAYRVATASGSEYLIDIDGRTLTRLPSVGITDIELADPSSPLRRDGDAVQLFQLIDCTVGRPAQFIIGGLDANEGYAGTHRVTTTVTRIDELAAAELV
;
A
#
# COMPACT_ATOMS: atom_id res chain seq x y z
N MET A 1 -6.96 -12.83 -8.62
CA MET A 1 -7.66 -11.53 -8.45
C MET A 1 -7.16 -10.60 -9.55
N ALA A 2 -7.99 -9.68 -9.98
CA ALA A 2 -7.72 -8.66 -11.00
C ALA A 2 -8.40 -7.36 -10.54
N GLY A 3 -8.05 -6.22 -11.15
CA GLY A 3 -8.62 -4.92 -10.81
C GLY A 3 -7.85 -4.14 -9.75
N ALA A 4 -8.43 -3.01 -9.36
CA ALA A 4 -7.86 -2.05 -8.45
C ALA A 4 -8.71 -1.89 -7.18
N TYR A 5 -8.06 -1.67 -6.05
CA TYR A 5 -8.72 -1.59 -4.75
C TYR A 5 -8.15 -0.46 -3.90
N ARG A 6 -9.02 0.24 -3.18
CA ARG A 6 -8.66 1.16 -2.10
C ARG A 6 -8.83 0.46 -0.76
N VAL A 7 -7.75 0.40 0.01
CA VAL A 7 -7.70 -0.31 1.29
C VAL A 7 -7.42 0.68 2.41
N ALA A 8 -8.34 0.78 3.37
CA ALA A 8 -8.16 1.58 4.57
C ALA A 8 -7.70 0.71 5.75
N THR A 9 -6.88 1.27 6.62
CA THR A 9 -6.28 0.58 7.76
C THR A 9 -6.56 1.31 9.07
N ALA A 10 -6.44 0.62 10.20
CA ALA A 10 -6.80 1.14 11.53
C ALA A 10 -5.97 2.35 11.98
N SER A 11 -4.78 2.54 11.43
CA SER A 11 -3.95 3.75 11.63
C SER A 11 -4.33 4.93 10.73
N GLY A 12 -5.46 4.85 10.01
CA GLY A 12 -5.90 5.90 9.08
C GLY A 12 -5.08 5.98 7.79
N SER A 13 -4.25 4.96 7.49
CA SER A 13 -3.53 4.90 6.22
C SER A 13 -4.41 4.27 5.15
N GLU A 14 -4.34 4.82 3.94
CA GLU A 14 -5.02 4.28 2.77
C GLU A 14 -4.02 3.83 1.71
N TYR A 15 -4.35 2.74 1.01
CA TYR A 15 -3.53 2.14 -0.02
C TYR A 15 -4.36 1.94 -1.29
N LEU A 16 -3.81 2.34 -2.43
CA LEU A 16 -4.28 1.91 -3.73
C LEU A 16 -3.48 0.67 -4.14
N ILE A 17 -4.18 -0.41 -4.44
CA ILE A 17 -3.61 -1.67 -4.89
C ILE A 17 -4.11 -1.90 -6.30
N ASP A 18 -3.21 -1.83 -7.29
CA ASP A 18 -3.50 -2.21 -8.66
C ASP A 18 -2.91 -3.61 -8.90
N ILE A 19 -3.78 -4.62 -8.93
CA ILE A 19 -3.38 -6.02 -9.13
C ILE A 19 -2.95 -6.26 -10.57
N ASP A 20 -3.54 -5.56 -11.53
CA ASP A 20 -3.28 -5.74 -12.96
C ASP A 20 -1.97 -5.06 -13.35
N GLY A 21 -1.78 -3.80 -12.95
CA GLY A 21 -0.55 -3.03 -13.13
C GLY A 21 0.58 -3.43 -12.18
N ARG A 22 0.30 -4.27 -11.18
CA ARG A 22 1.24 -4.70 -10.12
C ARG A 22 1.89 -3.52 -9.41
N THR A 23 1.06 -2.60 -8.93
CA THR A 23 1.52 -1.46 -8.15
C THR A 23 0.81 -1.34 -6.81
N LEU A 24 1.52 -0.76 -5.84
CA LEU A 24 0.99 -0.37 -4.55
C LEU A 24 1.33 1.10 -4.33
N THR A 25 0.34 1.92 -4.02
CA THR A 25 0.55 3.32 -3.64
C THR A 25 -0.01 3.53 -2.24
N ARG A 26 0.78 4.05 -1.32
CA ARG A 26 0.25 4.51 -0.03
C ARG A 26 -0.20 5.96 -0.23
N LEU A 27 -1.48 6.23 -0.06
CA LEU A 27 -2.01 7.58 -0.20
C LEU A 27 -1.51 8.48 0.94
N PRO A 28 -1.17 9.74 0.67
CA PRO A 28 -0.91 10.72 1.71
C PRO A 28 -2.18 10.86 2.56
N SER A 29 -2.02 10.87 3.89
CA SER A 29 -3.16 11.03 4.79
C SER A 29 -3.70 12.46 4.64
N VAL A 30 -4.84 12.61 3.98
CA VAL A 30 -5.53 13.91 3.85
C VAL A 30 -6.33 14.14 5.13
N GLY A 31 -5.63 14.55 6.18
CA GLY A 31 -6.23 15.02 7.42
C GLY A 31 -6.58 13.95 8.45
N ILE A 32 -5.64 13.69 9.36
CA ILE A 32 -5.94 13.54 10.79
C ILE A 32 -4.83 14.28 11.54
N THR A 33 -5.14 15.51 11.95
CA THR A 33 -4.49 16.13 13.12
C THR A 33 -4.70 15.20 14.31
N ASP A 34 -3.65 14.95 15.09
CA ASP A 34 -3.67 14.30 16.41
C ASP A 34 -3.25 12.83 16.51
N ILE A 35 -2.19 12.39 15.82
CA ILE A 35 -1.21 11.45 16.44
C ILE A 35 0.21 11.81 15.98
N GLU A 36 0.90 12.65 16.76
CA GLU A 36 2.33 12.98 16.67
C GLU A 36 3.24 11.77 17.00
N LEU A 37 3.18 10.68 16.23
CA LEU A 37 4.11 9.55 16.41
C LEU A 37 4.78 9.06 15.12
N ALA A 38 4.39 9.58 13.96
CA ALA A 38 5.07 9.28 12.72
C ALA A 38 5.37 10.58 11.98
N ASP A 39 6.64 10.82 11.67
CA ASP A 39 7.05 11.89 10.77
C ASP A 39 6.16 11.83 9.50
N PRO A 40 5.28 12.82 9.30
CA PRO A 40 4.32 12.83 8.19
C PRO A 40 5.03 12.94 6.83
N SER A 41 6.35 13.13 6.82
CA SER A 41 7.15 13.42 5.64
C SER A 41 8.32 12.45 5.41
N SER A 42 8.42 11.34 6.16
CA SER A 42 9.57 10.44 6.02
C SER A 42 9.70 9.92 4.58
N PRO A 43 10.76 10.30 3.83
CA PRO A 43 10.92 9.94 2.42
C PRO A 43 11.04 8.42 2.22
N LEU A 44 11.35 7.67 3.28
CA LEU A 44 11.39 6.21 3.26
C LEU A 44 10.01 5.56 3.06
N ARG A 45 8.92 6.25 3.41
CA ARG A 45 7.55 5.72 3.28
C ARG A 45 7.07 5.72 1.84
N ARG A 46 7.55 6.70 1.05
CA ARG A 46 7.18 6.94 -0.34
C ARG A 46 5.67 7.12 -0.51
N ASP A 47 5.09 8.02 0.28
CA ASP A 47 3.66 8.33 0.19
C ASP A 47 3.36 9.07 -1.12
N GLY A 48 2.28 8.68 -1.79
CA GLY A 48 1.92 9.16 -3.13
C GLY A 48 2.68 8.49 -4.28
N ASP A 49 3.82 7.85 -4.01
CA ASP A 49 4.56 7.11 -5.02
C ASP A 49 4.00 5.70 -5.23
N ALA A 50 3.78 5.34 -6.49
CA ALA A 50 3.57 3.95 -6.87
C ALA A 50 4.87 3.15 -6.72
N VAL A 51 4.83 2.09 -5.92
CA VAL A 51 5.90 1.09 -5.83
C VAL A 51 5.47 -0.21 -6.49
N GLN A 52 6.43 -0.96 -7.03
CA GLN A 52 6.14 -2.25 -7.63
C GLN A 52 5.65 -3.24 -6.57
N LEU A 53 4.47 -3.82 -6.81
CA LEU A 53 3.90 -4.90 -6.02
C LEU A 53 4.37 -6.22 -6.58
N PHE A 54 5.29 -6.88 -5.88
CA PHE A 54 5.76 -8.20 -6.27
C PHE A 54 4.76 -9.28 -5.86
N GLN A 55 4.27 -9.21 -4.62
CA GLN A 55 3.32 -10.18 -4.08
C GLN A 55 2.37 -9.57 -3.06
N LEU A 56 1.09 -9.89 -3.18
CA LEU A 56 0.10 -9.70 -2.12
C LEU A 56 -0.01 -11.01 -1.32
N ILE A 57 0.30 -10.96 -0.02
CA ILE A 57 0.28 -12.14 0.86
C ILE A 57 -1.08 -12.28 1.55
N ASP A 58 -1.56 -11.21 2.18
CA ASP A 58 -2.88 -11.16 2.82
C ASP A 58 -3.42 -9.72 2.73
N CYS A 59 -4.71 -9.58 2.46
CA CYS A 59 -5.45 -8.33 2.57
C CYS A 59 -6.91 -8.68 2.89
N THR A 60 -7.16 -8.94 4.17
CA THR A 60 -8.48 -9.34 4.67
C THR A 60 -8.93 -8.34 5.73
N VAL A 61 -10.17 -7.87 5.65
CA VAL A 61 -10.76 -7.00 6.70
C VAL A 61 -10.65 -7.70 8.06
N GLY A 62 -10.20 -6.96 9.07
CA GLY A 62 -9.95 -7.49 10.42
C GLY A 62 -8.55 -8.10 10.62
N ARG A 63 -7.69 -8.12 9.60
CA ARG A 63 -6.29 -8.57 9.69
C ARG A 63 -5.31 -7.52 9.15
N PRO A 64 -4.06 -7.48 9.61
CA PRO A 64 -3.00 -6.72 8.94
C PRO A 64 -2.83 -7.14 7.49
N ALA A 65 -2.80 -6.19 6.55
CA ALA A 65 -2.39 -6.49 5.19
C ALA A 65 -0.86 -6.67 5.10
N GLN A 66 -0.43 -7.56 4.21
CA GLN A 66 0.95 -7.95 4.02
C GLN A 66 1.32 -7.99 2.53
N PHE A 67 2.41 -7.32 2.19
CA PHE A 67 2.89 -7.16 0.81
C PHE A 67 4.38 -7.40 0.71
N ILE A 68 4.84 -7.94 -0.41
CA ILE A 68 6.22 -7.83 -0.86
C ILE A 68 6.26 -6.77 -1.95
N ILE A 69 7.01 -5.70 -1.69
CA ILE A 69 7.20 -4.57 -2.62
C ILE A 69 8.68 -4.44 -3.00
N GLY A 70 8.92 -3.80 -4.14
CA GLY A 70 10.26 -3.72 -4.73
C GLY A 70 10.42 -4.70 -5.90
N GLY A 71 11.27 -4.32 -6.85
CA GLY A 71 11.46 -5.05 -8.10
C GLY A 71 12.58 -6.07 -8.07
N LEU A 72 12.55 -6.95 -9.07
CA LEU A 72 13.69 -7.77 -9.48
C LEU A 72 14.66 -6.84 -10.22
N ASP A 73 15.79 -6.49 -9.62
CA ASP A 73 16.93 -6.04 -10.42
C ASP A 73 17.72 -7.27 -10.90
N ALA A 74 18.34 -7.15 -12.08
CA ALA A 74 19.06 -8.24 -12.71
C ALA A 74 20.49 -8.43 -12.14
N ASN A 75 20.92 -7.60 -11.19
CA ASN A 75 22.32 -7.50 -10.77
C ASN A 75 22.59 -7.84 -9.31
N GLU A 76 21.58 -7.93 -8.44
CA GLU A 76 21.77 -8.27 -7.02
C GLU A 76 20.64 -9.18 -6.54
N GLY A 77 21.01 -10.31 -5.95
CA GLY A 77 20.09 -11.31 -5.41
C GLY A 77 19.19 -10.75 -4.31
N TYR A 78 18.08 -10.17 -4.74
CA TYR A 78 16.81 -9.89 -4.07
C TYR A 78 16.81 -9.28 -2.67
N ALA A 79 16.50 -7.98 -2.60
CA ALA A 79 15.93 -7.36 -1.41
C ALA A 79 14.54 -6.78 -1.72
N GLY A 80 13.51 -7.63 -1.68
CA GLY A 80 12.12 -7.18 -1.60
C GLY A 80 11.81 -6.69 -0.19
N THR A 81 11.14 -5.55 -0.05
CA THR A 81 10.68 -5.08 1.26
C THR A 81 9.37 -5.78 1.62
N HIS A 82 9.35 -6.47 2.76
CA HIS A 82 8.10 -6.94 3.36
C HIS A 82 7.44 -5.79 4.12
N ARG A 83 6.25 -5.40 3.68
CA ARG A 83 5.47 -4.32 4.28
C ARG A 83 4.24 -4.91 4.97
N VAL A 84 4.12 -4.64 6.26
CA VAL A 84 2.98 -5.02 7.10
C VAL A 84 2.27 -3.75 7.56
N THR A 85 0.95 -3.74 7.44
CA THR A 85 0.10 -2.59 7.83
C THR A 85 -0.52 -2.80 9.21
N THR A 86 -1.25 -1.81 9.71
CA THR A 86 -2.22 -2.07 10.77
C THR A 86 -3.43 -2.80 10.19
N THR A 87 -4.34 -3.25 11.06
CA THR A 87 -5.53 -3.99 10.66
C THR A 87 -6.31 -3.29 9.55
N VAL A 88 -6.65 -4.01 8.47
CA VAL A 88 -7.53 -3.53 7.40
C VAL A 88 -8.93 -3.33 7.95
N THR A 89 -9.50 -2.15 7.71
CA THR A 89 -10.85 -1.76 8.14
C THR A 89 -11.85 -1.73 6.99
N ARG A 90 -11.41 -1.46 5.76
CA ARG A 90 -12.25 -1.40 4.57
C ARG A 90 -11.47 -1.74 3.31
N ILE A 91 -12.14 -2.38 2.35
CA ILE A 91 -11.64 -2.65 0.99
C ILE A 91 -12.75 -2.22 0.03
N ASP A 92 -12.46 -1.24 -0.82
CA ASP A 92 -13.36 -0.74 -1.86
C ASP A 92 -12.76 -1.08 -3.23
N GLU A 93 -13.57 -1.64 -4.13
CA GLU A 93 -13.15 -1.83 -5.53
C GLU A 93 -13.19 -0.49 -6.26
N LEU A 94 -12.18 -0.25 -7.10
CA LEU A 94 -12.03 0.98 -7.87
C LEU A 94 -12.34 0.71 -9.34
N ALA A 95 -13.05 1.66 -9.95
CA ALA A 95 -13.11 1.72 -11.40
C ALA A 95 -11.76 2.17 -11.96
N ALA A 96 -11.43 1.74 -13.19
CA ALA A 96 -10.15 2.11 -13.84
C ALA A 96 -9.90 3.63 -13.94
N ALA A 97 -10.96 4.45 -13.91
CA ALA A 97 -10.87 5.91 -13.91
C ALA A 97 -10.39 6.54 -12.58
N GLU A 98 -10.36 5.77 -11.49
CA GLU A 98 -10.03 6.23 -10.13
C GLU A 98 -8.57 5.93 -9.74
N LEU A 99 -7.77 5.45 -10.70
CA LEU A 99 -6.34 5.14 -10.54
C LEU A 99 -5.41 6.33 -10.83
N VAL A 100 -5.96 7.50 -11.20
CA VAL A 100 -5.21 8.71 -11.62
C VAL A 100 -4.97 9.67 -10.45
#